data_AF-A0A2E3PUE2-F1
#
_entry.id   AF-A0A2E3PUE2-F1
#
_cell.length_a   1.000
_cell.length_b   1.000
_cell.length_c   1.000
_cell.angle_alpha   90.00
_cell.angle_beta   90.00
_cell.angle_gamma   90.00
#
_symmetry.space_group_name_H-M   'P 1'
#
loop_
_entity.id
_entity.type
_entity.pdbx_description
1 polymer ?
#
loop_
_entity_poly.entity_id
_entity_poly.type
_entity_poly.pdbx_seq_one_letter_code
_entity_poly.pdbx_strand_id
1 'polypeptide(L)'
;KRCRSVRDGGRVKGKGGVLVKCAKPGQDMRVDLPTIGPETVRAAAKAGLSGIGIEAGRVLIAERAETEALAKALSISLWGIEPLARRDQAGEVSR
;
A
#
# COMPACT_ATOMS: atom_id res chain seq x y z
N LYS A 1 2.09 11.84 -10.31
CA LYS A 1 3.34 11.34 -10.95
C LYS A 1 4.04 10.28 -10.09
N ARG A 2 3.42 9.11 -9.82
CA ARG A 2 3.97 8.10 -8.88
C ARG A 2 4.25 6.75 -9.56
N CYS A 3 3.34 5.79 -9.53
CA CYS A 3 3.57 4.45 -10.10
C CYS A 3 3.64 4.47 -11.63
N ARG A 4 2.78 5.26 -12.28
CA ARG A 4 2.75 5.38 -13.75
C ARG A 4 4.09 5.86 -14.33
N SER A 5 4.72 6.86 -13.73
CA SER A 5 6.01 7.37 -14.25
C SER A 5 7.16 6.38 -14.11
N VAL A 6 7.15 5.52 -13.10
CA VAL A 6 8.15 4.44 -12.98
C VAL A 6 7.98 3.41 -14.09
N ARG A 7 6.74 3.16 -14.50
CA ARG A 7 6.41 2.26 -15.61
C ARG A 7 6.71 2.88 -16.97
N ASP A 8 6.27 4.12 -17.19
CA ASP A 8 6.54 4.89 -18.41
C ASP A 8 8.06 5.09 -18.62
N GLY A 9 8.84 5.17 -17.53
CA GLY A 9 10.30 5.25 -17.55
C GLY A 9 11.03 3.92 -17.78
N GLY A 10 10.34 2.84 -18.15
CA GLY A 10 10.93 1.56 -18.56
C GLY A 10 11.61 0.73 -17.46
N ARG A 11 11.54 1.16 -16.19
CA ARG A 11 12.17 0.45 -15.06
C ARG A 11 11.42 -0.81 -14.62
N VAL A 12 10.20 -1.00 -15.10
CA VAL A 12 9.36 -2.19 -14.81
C VAL A 12 9.04 -2.86 -16.13
N LYS A 13 9.58 -4.07 -16.35
CA LYS A 13 9.28 -4.90 -17.53
C LYS A 13 8.07 -5.80 -17.23
N GLY A 14 7.09 -5.83 -18.14
CA GLY A 14 5.90 -6.69 -18.04
C GLY A 14 4.57 -5.97 -17.74
N LYS A 15 3.48 -6.73 -17.78
CA LYS A 15 2.14 -6.31 -17.33
C LYS A 15 1.91 -6.76 -15.88
N GLY A 16 1.16 -5.97 -15.11
CA GLY A 16 0.85 -6.25 -13.71
C GLY A 16 1.73 -5.51 -12.71
N GLY A 17 1.75 -6.01 -11.48
CA GLY A 17 2.49 -5.46 -10.34
C GLY A 17 1.58 -5.08 -9.18
N VAL A 18 2.18 -4.77 -8.03
CA VAL A 18 1.45 -4.48 -6.79
C VAL A 18 1.93 -3.15 -6.22
N LEU A 19 1.02 -2.27 -5.84
CA LEU A 19 1.33 -1.09 -5.02
C LEU A 19 1.42 -1.52 -3.56
N VAL A 20 2.53 -1.24 -2.89
CA VAL A 20 2.66 -1.48 -1.45
C VAL A 20 2.73 -0.16 -0.70
N LYS A 21 1.94 -0.02 0.38
CA LYS A 21 1.98 1.13 1.29
C LYS A 21 2.17 0.65 2.73
N CYS A 22 3.27 1.07 3.34
CA CYS A 22 3.61 0.76 4.73
C CYS A 22 3.99 2.05 5.47
N ALA A 23 3.91 2.03 6.80
CA ALA A 23 4.42 3.11 7.62
C ALA A 23 5.95 3.09 7.60
N LYS A 24 6.58 4.26 7.45
CA LYS A 24 8.05 4.34 7.53
C LYS A 24 8.53 4.02 8.95
N PRO A 25 9.76 3.50 9.12
CA PRO A 25 10.39 3.43 10.45
C PRO A 25 10.39 4.83 11.10
N GLY A 26 10.00 4.91 12.38
CA GLY A 26 9.90 6.18 13.11
C GLY A 26 8.76 7.11 12.69
N GLN A 27 7.86 6.68 11.80
CA GLN A 27 6.70 7.50 11.43
C GLN A 27 5.73 7.65 12.61
N ASP A 28 5.45 8.89 12.99
CA ASP A 28 4.41 9.20 13.97
C ASP A 28 3.03 9.08 13.30
N MET A 29 2.34 8.01 13.68
CA MET A 29 1.03 7.65 13.16
C MET A 29 -0.09 8.59 13.61
N ARG A 30 0.16 9.42 14.64
CA ARG A 30 -0.79 10.43 15.12
C ARG A 30 -0.81 11.66 14.22
N VAL A 31 0.30 11.91 13.54
CA VAL A 31 0.47 13.08 12.68
C VAL A 31 0.18 12.73 11.22
N ASP A 32 0.64 11.57 10.75
CA ASP A 32 0.42 11.11 9.38
C ASP A 32 0.19 9.59 9.34
N LEU A 33 -1.06 9.20 9.07
CA LEU A 33 -1.45 7.80 8.90
C LEU A 33 -1.42 7.48 7.38
N PRO A 34 -0.60 6.51 6.92
CA PRO A 34 -0.65 6.08 5.54
C PRO A 34 -2.09 5.65 5.19
N THR A 35 -2.64 6.21 4.11
CA THR A 35 -4.05 5.98 3.77
C THR A 35 -4.22 5.51 2.32
N ILE A 36 -5.10 4.54 2.06
CA ILE A 36 -5.61 4.22 0.72
C ILE A 36 -7.11 4.55 0.64
N GLY A 37 -7.64 4.70 -0.57
CA GLY A 37 -9.05 5.00 -0.81
C GLY A 37 -9.44 4.75 -2.26
N PRO A 38 -10.67 5.15 -2.69
CA PRO A 38 -11.19 4.84 -4.02
C PRO A 38 -10.29 5.37 -5.15
N GLU A 39 -9.77 6.59 -5.01
CA GLU A 39 -8.81 7.18 -5.95
C GLU A 39 -7.53 6.35 -6.10
N THR A 40 -7.06 5.71 -5.03
CA THR A 40 -5.88 4.85 -5.09
C THR A 40 -6.15 3.60 -5.92
N VAL A 41 -7.34 3.02 -5.80
CA VAL A 41 -7.78 1.86 -6.59
C VAL A 41 -7.91 2.25 -8.07
N ARG A 42 -8.55 3.39 -8.39
CA ARG A 42 -8.65 3.90 -9.78
C ARG A 42 -7.28 4.12 -10.39
N ALA A 43 -6.36 4.72 -9.63
CA ALA A 43 -4.99 4.96 -10.08
C ALA A 43 -4.21 3.65 -10.30
N ALA A 44 -4.38 2.65 -9.41
CA ALA A 44 -3.74 1.34 -9.54
C ALA A 44 -4.22 0.60 -10.79
N ALA A 45 -5.54 0.54 -11.00
CA ALA A 45 -6.15 -0.05 -12.19
C ALA A 45 -5.68 0.65 -13.47
N LYS A 46 -5.70 2.00 -13.50
CA LYS A 46 -5.22 2.79 -14.64
C LYS A 46 -3.74 2.59 -14.94
N ALA A 47 -2.93 2.30 -13.92
CA ALA A 47 -1.51 1.98 -14.08
C ALA A 47 -1.27 0.53 -14.57
N GLY A 48 -2.32 -0.29 -14.64
CA GLY A 48 -2.24 -1.71 -15.01
C GLY A 48 -1.65 -2.59 -13.91
N LEU A 49 -1.83 -2.20 -12.64
CA LEU A 49 -1.47 -3.02 -11.48
C LEU A 49 -2.54 -4.08 -11.23
N SER A 50 -2.14 -5.16 -10.57
CA SER A 50 -2.99 -6.30 -10.22
C SER A 50 -3.49 -6.26 -8.77
N GLY A 51 -2.88 -5.43 -7.92
CA GLY A 51 -3.25 -5.39 -6.50
C GLY A 51 -2.61 -4.26 -5.71
N ILE A 52 -3.05 -4.15 -4.46
CA ILE A 52 -2.54 -3.23 -3.45
C ILE A 52 -2.28 -4.02 -2.16
N GLY A 53 -1.06 -3.96 -1.65
CA GLY A 53 -0.68 -4.46 -0.33
C GLY A 53 -0.54 -3.32 0.67
N ILE A 54 -1.08 -3.50 1.88
CA ILE A 54 -0.96 -2.52 2.97
C ILE A 54 -0.44 -3.20 4.24
N GLU A 55 0.32 -2.47 5.05
CA GLU A 55 0.71 -2.95 6.39
C GLU A 55 -0.53 -3.08 7.28
N ALA A 56 -0.81 -4.29 7.76
CA ALA A 56 -1.97 -4.56 8.60
C ALA A 56 -1.93 -3.71 9.88
N GLY A 57 -3.07 -3.13 10.25
CA GLY A 57 -3.19 -2.30 11.46
C GLY A 57 -2.50 -0.93 11.41
N ARG A 58 -1.78 -0.59 10.32
CA ARG A 58 -1.00 0.66 10.22
C ARG A 58 -1.33 1.50 8.99
N VAL A 59 -2.33 1.11 8.21
CA VAL A 59 -2.81 1.86 7.05
C VAL A 59 -4.31 2.04 7.15
N LEU A 60 -4.77 3.27 7.00
CA LEU A 60 -6.19 3.61 6.96
C LEU A 60 -6.77 3.29 5.56
N ILE A 61 -7.99 2.76 5.54
CA ILE A 61 -8.79 2.65 4.32
C ILE A 61 -9.90 3.69 4.39
N ALA A 62 -9.76 4.78 3.64
CA ALA A 62 -10.80 5.78 3.47
C ALA A 62 -11.97 5.17 2.69
N GLU A 63 -13.21 5.51 3.10
CA GLU A 63 -14.43 5.08 2.41
C GLU A 63 -14.43 3.56 2.16
N ARG A 64 -14.16 2.78 3.21
CA ARG A 64 -13.85 1.34 3.13
C ARG A 64 -14.78 0.56 2.21
N ALA A 65 -16.09 0.75 2.34
CA ALA A 65 -17.08 0.06 1.51
C ALA A 65 -16.95 0.40 0.02
N GLU A 66 -16.79 1.68 -0.33
CA GLU A 66 -16.56 2.09 -1.73
C GLU A 66 -15.22 1.55 -2.23
N THR A 67 -14.16 1.67 -1.43
CA THR A 67 -12.83 1.17 -1.80
C THR A 67 -12.85 -0.32 -2.11
N GLU A 68 -13.54 -1.13 -1.30
CA GLU A 68 -13.69 -2.57 -1.52
C GLU A 68 -14.56 -2.89 -2.74
N ALA A 69 -15.70 -2.22 -2.89
CA ALA A 69 -16.59 -2.40 -4.03
C ALA A 69 -15.88 -2.07 -5.35
N LEU A 70 -15.13 -0.97 -5.36
CA LEU A 70 -14.38 -0.53 -6.53
C LEU A 70 -13.19 -1.44 -6.82
N ALA A 71 -12.48 -1.93 -5.79
CA ALA A 71 -11.40 -2.89 -5.97
C ALA A 71 -11.92 -4.17 -6.62
N LYS A 72 -13.07 -4.67 -6.16
CA LYS A 72 -13.75 -5.82 -6.79
C LYS A 72 -14.16 -5.53 -8.23
N ALA A 73 -14.77 -4.37 -8.50
CA ALA A 73 -15.24 -4.01 -9.84
C ALA A 73 -14.09 -3.85 -10.85
N LEU A 74 -12.92 -3.39 -10.40
CA LEU A 74 -11.73 -3.17 -11.23
C LEU A 74 -10.73 -4.33 -11.19
N SER A 75 -11.09 -5.47 -10.59
CA SER A 75 -10.24 -6.66 -10.44
C SER A 75 -8.88 -6.36 -9.77
N ILE A 76 -8.88 -5.46 -8.79
CA ILE A 76 -7.72 -5.13 -7.94
C ILE A 76 -7.83 -5.93 -6.65
N SER A 77 -6.83 -6.77 -6.37
CA SER A 77 -6.76 -7.48 -5.09
C SER A 77 -6.25 -6.56 -3.98
N LEU A 78 -6.84 -6.65 -2.78
CA LEU A 78 -6.38 -5.96 -1.57
C LEU A 78 -5.80 -6.98 -0.58
N TRP A 79 -4.60 -6.73 -0.08
CA TRP A 79 -3.96 -7.58 0.93
C TRP A 79 -3.50 -6.77 2.15
N GLY A 80 -3.85 -7.24 3.34
CA GLY A 80 -3.21 -6.84 4.58
C GLY A 80 -1.98 -7.73 4.81
N ILE A 81 -0.82 -7.11 4.97
CA ILE A 81 0.46 -7.79 5.16
C ILE A 81 0.91 -7.55 6.60
N GLU A 82 1.04 -8.62 7.36
CA GLU A 82 1.63 -8.57 8.69
C GLU A 82 3.13 -8.21 8.55
N PRO A 83 3.62 -7.17 9.24
CA PRO A 83 5.04 -6.85 9.20
C PRO A 83 5.86 -8.02 9.75
N LEU A 84 6.94 -8.38 9.05
CA LEU A 84 7.96 -9.26 9.61
C LEU A 84 8.45 -8.64 10.92
N ALA A 85 8.64 -9.47 11.95
CA ALA A 85 9.22 -9.04 13.22
C ALA A 85 10.48 -8.21 12.91
N ARG A 86 10.44 -6.92 13.29
CA ARG A 86 11.53 -5.99 12.96
C ARG A 86 12.79 -6.50 13.66
N ARG A 87 13.87 -6.71 12.90
CA ARG A 87 15.20 -7.06 13.47
C ARG A 87 15.76 -5.95 14.35
N ASP A 88 15.06 -4.81 14.44
CA ASP A 88 15.56 -3.56 14.99
C ASP A 88 15.05 -3.27 16.42
N GLN A 89 14.41 -4.25 17.10
CA GLN A 89 14.12 -4.16 18.54
C GLN A 89 15.15 -4.90 19.42
N ALA A 90 16.29 -5.34 18.88
CA ALA A 90 17.41 -5.90 19.66
C ALA A 90 18.25 -4.83 20.38
N GLY A 91 17.63 -3.72 20.81
CA GLY A 91 18.33 -2.53 21.30
C GLY A 91 17.80 -1.93 22.61
N GLU A 92 16.79 -2.50 23.25
CA GLU A 92 16.38 -2.04 24.58
C GLU A 92 16.14 -3.23 25.50
N VAL A 93 17.26 -3.79 25.97
CA VAL A 93 17.28 -4.56 27.22
C VAL A 93 17.11 -3.53 28.34
N SER A 94 15.85 -3.28 28.73
CA SER A 94 15.62 -2.68 30.04
C SER A 94 15.77 -3.75 31.09
N ARG A 95 16.68 -3.47 32.02
CA ARG A 95 16.76 -4.11 33.33
C ARG A 95 15.46 -3.95 34.10
#